data_AF-A0A7G6S8H6-F1
#
_entry.id   AF-A0A7G6S8H6-F1
#
_cell.length_a   1.000
_cell.length_b   1.000
_cell.length_c   1.000
_cell.angle_alpha   90.00
_cell.angle_beta   90.00
_cell.angle_gamma   90.00
#
_symmetry.space_group_name_H-M   'P 1'
#
loop_
_entity.id
_entity.type
_entity.pdbx_description
1 polymer ?
#
loop_
_entity_poly.entity_id
_entity_poly.type
_entity_poly.pdbx_seq_one_letter_code
_entity_poly.pdbx_strand_id
1 'polypeptide(L)'
;MTTAAIKPKEAVEVQSSHKDKLSELYDRRRALADEIQSVVSTLHKIENTPREEADIRAEIGSLDAKERAAAQVWAEQGANGEPPAVDVKGRAALNTKLAGAVAKSAASEAAVDALRNKQIQLSTSLSALNLPISTAANHVLIDMLEAEVNEAKGLIHRLVPLMASIDAGRLVIVEENHRITALGQGHGAQDLFRRLETITGTADMMRGDPAPNLFGEWTQVLEELKAGE
;
A
#
# COMPACT_ATOMS: atom_id res chain seq x y z
N MET A 1 -34.03 -17.58 -27.05
CA MET A 1 -33.81 -17.68 -25.59
C MET A 1 -32.47 -17.06 -25.26
N THR A 2 -32.43 -16.02 -24.44
CA THR A 2 -31.20 -15.33 -24.05
C THR A 2 -30.51 -16.09 -22.92
N THR A 3 -29.35 -16.67 -23.22
CA THR A 3 -28.40 -17.16 -22.23
C THR A 3 -28.06 -16.02 -21.26
N ALA A 4 -28.51 -16.12 -20.01
CA ALA A 4 -28.10 -15.21 -18.96
C ALA A 4 -26.60 -15.45 -18.71
N ALA A 5 -25.76 -14.66 -19.37
CA ALA A 5 -24.34 -14.60 -19.09
C ALA A 5 -24.15 -14.28 -17.61
N ILE A 6 -23.53 -15.20 -16.86
CA ILE A 6 -23.01 -14.92 -15.53
C ILE A 6 -21.90 -13.89 -15.74
N LYS A 7 -22.27 -12.61 -15.67
CA LYS A 7 -21.29 -11.53 -15.66
C LYS A 7 -20.40 -11.73 -14.43
N PRO A 8 -19.08 -11.50 -14.53
CA PRO A 8 -18.23 -11.39 -13.36
C PRO A 8 -18.85 -10.30 -12.49
N LYS A 9 -19.25 -10.65 -11.27
CA LYS A 9 -19.86 -9.70 -10.35
C LYS A 9 -18.82 -8.63 -10.03
N GLU A 10 -19.24 -7.37 -10.14
CA GLU A 10 -18.53 -6.22 -9.59
C GLU A 10 -18.08 -6.57 -8.17
N ALA A 11 -16.80 -6.31 -7.88
CA ALA A 11 -16.22 -6.51 -6.56
C ALA A 11 -17.15 -5.87 -5.52
N VAL A 12 -17.49 -6.60 -4.47
CA VAL A 12 -18.29 -6.06 -3.37
C VAL A 12 -17.57 -4.83 -2.83
N GLU A 13 -18.05 -3.63 -3.18
CA GLU A 13 -17.53 -2.38 -2.64
C GLU A 13 -17.96 -2.27 -1.18
N VAL A 14 -17.22 -2.94 -0.31
CA VAL A 14 -17.31 -2.69 1.13
C VAL A 14 -16.68 -1.33 1.38
N GLN A 15 -17.49 -0.26 1.47
CA GLN A 15 -17.06 0.98 2.12
C GLN A 15 -16.90 0.67 3.60
N SER A 16 -15.67 0.36 4.02
CA SER A 16 -15.36 0.10 5.42
C SER A 16 -14.59 1.26 6.02
N SER A 17 -14.94 1.65 7.25
CA SER A 17 -14.23 2.70 7.99
C SER A 17 -12.72 2.41 8.13
N HIS A 18 -12.33 1.13 8.03
CA HIS A 18 -10.95 0.69 8.01
C HIS A 18 -10.23 1.04 6.69
N LYS A 19 -10.92 1.07 5.54
CA LYS A 19 -10.35 1.54 4.26
C LYS A 19 -10.06 3.03 4.29
N ASP A 20 -10.98 3.83 4.81
CA ASP A 20 -10.78 5.29 4.96
C ASP A 20 -9.61 5.57 5.91
N LYS A 21 -9.55 4.85 7.03
CA LYS A 21 -8.45 4.98 7.99
C LYS A 21 -7.09 4.57 7.38
N LEU A 22 -7.07 3.51 6.58
CA LEU A 22 -5.87 3.07 5.89
C LEU A 22 -5.38 4.13 4.88
N SER A 23 -6.30 4.75 4.13
CA SER A 23 -5.97 5.86 3.22
C SER A 23 -5.37 7.04 3.97
N GLU A 24 -6.00 7.48 5.07
CA GLU A 24 -5.50 8.57 5.92
C GLU A 24 -4.07 8.30 6.43
N LEU A 25 -3.78 7.05 6.84
CA LEU A 25 -2.46 6.65 7.29
C LEU A 25 -1.41 6.66 6.16
N TYR A 26 -1.78 6.25 4.95
CA TYR A 26 -0.90 6.33 3.78
C TYR A 26 -0.63 7.78 3.37
N ASP A 27 -1.63 8.65 3.39
CA ASP A 27 -1.47 10.07 3.10
C ASP A 27 -0.54 10.73 4.11
N ARG A 28 -0.72 10.41 5.40
CA ARG A 28 0.17 10.89 6.46
C ARG A 28 1.61 10.37 6.29
N ARG A 29 1.78 9.11 5.91
CA ARG A 29 3.10 8.52 5.62
C ARG A 29 3.78 9.25 4.45
N ARG A 30 3.03 9.56 3.40
CA ARG A 30 3.52 10.30 2.23
C ARG A 30 3.95 11.72 2.62
N ALA A 31 3.11 12.45 3.34
CA ALA A 31 3.42 13.80 3.81
C ALA A 31 4.70 13.83 4.67
N LEU A 32 4.88 12.87 5.58
CA LEU A 32 6.11 12.75 6.37
C LEU A 32 7.34 12.44 5.50
N ALA A 33 7.21 11.58 4.50
CA ALA A 33 8.31 11.26 3.59
C ALA A 33 8.72 12.49 2.75
N ASP A 34 7.76 13.26 2.27
CA ASP A 34 8.00 14.51 1.54
C ASP A 34 8.69 15.55 2.43
N GLU A 35 8.29 15.65 3.71
CA GLU A 35 8.94 16.54 4.67
C GLU A 35 10.38 16.12 4.97
N ILE A 36 10.65 14.82 5.14
CA ILE A 36 12.02 14.30 5.28
C ILE A 36 12.87 14.70 4.07
N GLN A 37 12.35 14.52 2.86
CA GLN A 37 13.07 14.87 1.64
C GLN A 37 13.38 16.37 1.56
N SER A 38 12.44 17.22 1.98
CA SER A 38 12.65 18.67 2.08
C SER A 38 13.74 19.05 3.09
N VAL A 39 13.74 18.40 4.27
CA VAL A 39 14.78 18.61 5.30
C VAL A 39 16.15 18.17 4.80
N VAL A 40 16.25 17.01 4.16
CA VAL A 40 17.51 16.49 3.59
C VAL A 40 18.04 17.41 2.49
N SER A 41 17.17 17.91 1.60
CA SER A 41 17.57 18.88 0.58
C SER A 41 18.12 20.17 1.19
N THR A 42 17.50 20.64 2.28
CA THR A 42 17.94 21.86 2.99
C THR A 42 19.28 21.65 3.69
N LEU A 43 19.47 20.50 4.35
CA LEU A 43 20.76 20.11 4.93
C LEU A 43 21.87 20.15 3.89
N HIS A 44 21.64 19.53 2.73
CA HIS A 44 22.64 19.50 1.66
C HIS A 44 23.01 20.91 1.15
N LYS A 45 22.03 21.83 1.06
CA LYS A 45 22.30 23.23 0.69
C LYS A 45 23.19 23.94 1.71
N ILE A 46 22.92 23.74 3.01
CA ILE A 46 23.68 24.37 4.09
C ILE A 46 25.10 23.78 4.16
N GLU A 47 25.23 22.45 4.09
CA GLU A 47 26.54 21.76 4.13
C GLU A 47 27.43 22.13 2.93
N ASN A 48 26.84 22.42 1.77
CA ASN A 48 27.58 22.88 0.58
C ASN A 48 27.88 24.38 0.58
N THR A 49 27.42 25.15 1.57
CA THR A 49 27.72 26.58 1.63
C THR A 49 29.18 26.77 2.05
N PRO A 50 30.01 27.46 1.24
CA PRO A 50 31.43 27.67 1.56
C PRO A 50 31.60 28.38 2.91
N ARG A 51 32.53 27.88 3.73
CA ARG A 51 32.89 28.54 4.99
C ARG A 51 33.97 29.58 4.72
N GLU A 52 33.56 30.84 4.59
CA GLU A 52 34.42 32.02 4.35
C GLU A 52 35.52 32.21 5.43
N GLU A 53 35.39 31.56 6.58
CA GLU A 53 36.30 31.70 7.71
C GLU A 53 37.76 31.34 7.36
N ALA A 54 37.98 30.25 6.61
CA ALA A 54 39.33 29.80 6.26
C ALA A 54 40.05 30.81 5.36
N ASP A 55 39.34 31.37 4.38
CA ASP A 55 39.88 32.36 3.45
C ASP A 55 40.22 33.67 4.18
N ILE A 56 39.35 34.13 5.08
CA ILE A 56 39.60 35.34 5.87
C ILE A 56 40.80 35.14 6.83
N ARG A 57 40.93 33.95 7.45
CA ARG A 57 42.10 33.62 8.28
C ARG A 57 43.39 33.60 7.45
N ALA A 58 43.34 33.12 6.21
CA ALA A 58 44.47 33.17 5.29
C ALA A 58 44.84 34.61 4.90
N GLU A 59 43.85 35.48 4.65
CA GLU A 59 44.08 36.91 4.38
C GLU A 59 44.76 37.61 5.57
N ILE A 60 44.32 37.34 6.81
CA ILE A 60 44.97 37.85 8.02
C ILE A 60 46.42 37.35 8.11
N GLY A 61 46.65 36.05 7.88
CA GLY A 61 48.00 35.48 7.88
C GLY A 61 48.92 36.09 6.81
N SER A 62 48.37 36.42 5.63
CA SER A 62 49.10 37.13 4.57
C SER A 62 49.47 38.56 4.99
N LEU A 63 48.55 39.25 5.66
CA LEU A 63 48.81 40.59 6.20
C LEU A 63 49.90 40.55 7.27
N ASP A 64 49.82 39.61 8.21
CA ASP A 64 50.83 39.41 9.26
C ASP A 64 52.22 39.10 8.70
N ALA A 65 52.29 38.32 7.61
CA ALA A 65 53.55 38.01 6.95
C ALA A 65 54.17 39.25 6.29
N LYS A 66 53.36 40.10 5.65
CA LYS A 66 53.81 41.36 5.06
C LYS A 66 54.32 42.34 6.11
N GLU A 67 53.58 42.49 7.21
CA GLU A 67 53.96 43.37 8.32
C GLU A 67 55.26 42.89 8.99
N ARG A 68 55.41 41.57 9.20
CA ARG A 68 56.66 40.99 9.71
C ARG A 68 57.84 41.19 8.78
N ALA A 69 57.66 40.98 7.48
CA ALA A 69 58.72 41.20 6.48
C ALA A 69 59.17 42.67 6.47
N ALA A 70 58.23 43.63 6.53
CA ALA A 70 58.55 45.05 6.60
C ALA A 70 59.32 45.40 7.88
N ALA A 71 58.89 44.88 9.03
CA ALA A 71 59.57 45.08 10.31
C ALA A 71 60.99 44.49 10.32
N GLN A 72 61.16 43.31 9.71
CA GLN A 72 62.47 42.67 9.59
C GLN A 72 63.43 43.49 8.73
N VAL A 73 62.99 43.98 7.56
CA VAL A 73 63.80 44.86 6.70
C VAL A 73 64.21 46.14 7.44
N TRP A 74 63.28 46.74 8.20
CA TRP A 74 63.59 47.91 9.02
C TRP A 74 64.64 47.63 10.10
N ALA A 75 64.53 46.47 10.78
CA ALA A 75 65.51 46.05 11.78
C ALA A 75 66.90 45.78 11.16
N GLU A 76 66.95 45.12 10.00
CA GLU A 76 68.19 44.81 9.27
C GLU A 76 68.90 46.08 8.75
N GLN A 77 68.15 47.14 8.45
CA GLN A 77 68.69 48.45 8.05
C GLN A 77 69.17 49.31 9.24
N GLY A 78 69.26 48.72 10.43
CA GLY A 78 69.73 49.38 11.64
C GLY A 78 68.66 50.19 12.37
N ALA A 79 67.37 49.95 12.09
CA ALA A 79 66.25 50.63 12.72
C ALA A 79 66.32 52.17 12.67
N ASN A 80 66.89 52.70 11.59
CA ASN A 80 67.04 54.14 11.40
C ASN A 80 65.70 54.76 10.93
N GLY A 81 65.22 55.77 11.65
CA GLY A 81 63.96 56.46 11.33
C GLY A 81 62.73 55.82 12.00
N GLU A 82 61.53 56.18 11.51
CA GLU A 82 60.28 55.65 12.06
C GLU A 82 60.07 54.17 11.68
N PRO A 83 59.52 53.35 12.59
CA PRO A 83 59.18 51.96 12.30
C PRO A 83 58.07 51.88 11.24
N PRO A 84 58.02 50.79 10.46
CA PRO A 84 56.99 50.60 9.45
C PRO A 84 55.59 50.58 10.09
N ALA A 85 54.67 51.33 9.47
CA ALA A 85 53.30 51.42 9.94
C ALA A 85 52.56 50.09 9.75
N VAL A 86 51.86 49.65 10.81
CA VAL A 86 50.95 48.50 10.79
C VAL A 86 49.62 48.91 10.14
N ASP A 87 49.01 48.05 9.32
CA ASP A 87 47.71 48.35 8.71
C ASP A 87 46.57 48.11 9.71
N VAL A 88 46.46 49.02 10.68
CA VAL A 88 45.46 48.94 11.75
C VAL A 88 44.03 48.93 11.20
N LYS A 89 43.77 49.70 10.13
CA LYS A 89 42.45 49.80 9.52
C LYS A 89 42.10 48.52 8.75
N GLY A 90 43.04 47.97 7.97
CA GLY A 90 42.90 46.68 7.29
C GLY A 90 42.67 45.54 8.28
N ARG A 91 43.46 45.49 9.37
CA ARG A 91 43.26 44.52 10.46
C ARG A 91 41.88 44.64 11.11
N ALA A 92 41.44 45.85 11.45
CA ALA A 92 40.11 46.05 12.05
C ALA A 92 39.00 45.57 11.11
N ALA A 93 39.11 45.84 9.81
CA ALA A 93 38.15 45.36 8.81
C ALA A 93 38.14 43.83 8.67
N LEU A 94 39.32 43.19 8.58
CA LEU A 94 39.44 41.73 8.50
C LEU A 94 38.95 41.04 9.78
N ASN A 95 39.26 41.58 10.96
CA ASN A 95 38.76 41.05 12.23
C ASN A 95 37.24 41.17 12.34
N THR A 96 36.66 42.28 11.86
CA THR A 96 35.19 42.44 11.81
C THR A 96 34.56 41.42 10.87
N LYS A 97 35.16 41.20 9.68
CA LYS A 97 34.72 40.17 8.74
C LYS A 97 34.83 38.77 9.34
N LEU A 98 35.95 38.46 10.02
CA LEU A 98 36.16 37.18 10.68
C LEU A 98 35.12 36.94 11.77
N ALA A 99 34.85 37.93 12.63
CA ALA A 99 33.81 37.82 13.65
C ALA A 99 32.42 37.54 13.03
N GLY A 100 32.09 38.23 11.92
CA GLY A 100 30.87 37.97 11.16
C GLY A 100 30.83 36.56 10.55
N ALA A 101 31.94 36.08 9.98
CA ALA A 101 32.04 34.75 9.39
C ALA A 101 31.94 33.64 10.44
N VAL A 102 32.59 33.81 11.60
CA VAL A 102 32.48 32.89 12.74
C VAL A 102 31.04 32.82 13.26
N ALA A 103 30.37 33.97 13.41
CA ALA A 103 28.97 34.01 13.84
C ALA A 103 28.04 33.30 12.84
N LYS A 104 28.25 33.51 11.53
CA LYS A 104 27.52 32.77 10.47
C LYS A 104 27.81 31.27 10.52
N SER A 105 29.06 30.87 10.71
CA SER A 105 29.46 29.46 10.81
C SER A 105 28.76 28.77 11.99
N ALA A 106 28.79 29.40 13.17
CA ALA A 106 28.11 28.91 14.35
C ALA A 106 26.58 28.82 14.17
N ALA A 107 25.97 29.81 13.51
CA ALA A 107 24.54 29.78 13.19
C ALA A 107 24.20 28.65 12.20
N SER A 108 25.03 28.40 11.20
CA SER A 108 24.87 27.29 10.26
C SER A 108 25.02 25.94 10.95
N GLU A 109 25.97 25.77 11.87
CA GLU A 109 26.13 24.55 12.66
C GLU A 109 24.91 24.28 13.54
N ALA A 110 24.42 25.29 14.27
CA ALA A 110 23.20 25.18 15.04
C ALA A 110 21.97 24.83 14.17
N ALA A 111 21.89 25.40 12.96
CA ALA A 111 20.83 25.07 12.00
C ALA A 111 20.93 23.62 11.50
N VAL A 112 22.14 23.12 11.22
CA VAL A 112 22.38 21.72 10.83
C VAL A 112 21.95 20.78 11.94
N ASP A 113 22.33 21.06 13.19
CA ASP A 113 21.95 20.24 14.34
C ASP A 113 20.43 20.21 14.54
N ALA A 114 19.77 21.38 14.43
CA ALA A 114 18.31 21.46 14.50
C ALA A 114 17.63 20.66 13.39
N LEU A 115 18.13 20.74 12.15
CA LEU A 115 17.59 19.99 11.01
C LEU A 115 17.84 18.48 11.14
N ARG A 116 19.00 18.06 11.65
CA ARG A 116 19.29 16.64 11.93
C ARG A 116 18.37 16.08 13.01
N ASN A 117 18.15 16.84 14.09
CA ASN A 117 17.18 16.46 15.12
C ASN A 117 15.77 16.34 14.54
N LYS A 118 15.36 17.28 13.68
CA LYS A 118 14.07 17.20 12.97
C LYS A 118 13.99 15.98 12.06
N GLN A 119 15.04 15.67 11.31
CA GLN A 119 15.11 14.47 10.45
C GLN A 119 14.93 13.19 11.27
N ILE A 120 15.60 13.08 12.42
CA ILE A 120 15.47 11.93 13.33
C ILE A 120 14.02 11.82 13.83
N GLN A 121 13.43 12.92 14.32
CA GLN A 121 12.05 12.94 14.80
C GLN A 121 11.03 12.53 13.72
N LEU A 122 11.20 13.03 12.49
CA LEU A 122 10.35 12.65 11.37
C LEU A 122 10.52 11.17 11.01
N SER A 123 11.75 10.65 11.05
CA SER A 123 12.04 9.24 10.76
C SER A 123 11.43 8.30 11.81
N THR A 124 11.48 8.69 13.09
CA THR A 124 10.78 7.99 14.18
C THR A 124 9.26 8.04 13.97
N SER A 125 8.71 9.20 13.63
CA SER A 125 7.28 9.38 13.37
C SER A 125 6.80 8.55 12.18
N LEU A 126 7.60 8.49 11.11
CA LEU A 126 7.33 7.64 9.94
C LEU A 126 7.31 6.16 10.33
N SER A 127 8.29 5.73 11.12
CA SER A 127 8.40 4.34 11.58
C SER A 127 7.23 3.95 12.49
N ALA A 128 6.74 4.88 13.30
CA ALA A 128 5.58 4.68 14.17
C ALA A 128 4.26 4.42 13.40
N LEU A 129 4.17 4.79 12.12
CA LEU A 129 2.99 4.52 11.29
C LEU A 129 2.93 3.09 10.74
N ASN A 130 4.05 2.34 10.74
CA ASN A 130 4.10 1.01 10.13
C ASN A 130 3.12 0.02 10.78
N LEU A 131 3.06 -0.01 12.11
CA LEU A 131 2.15 -0.89 12.83
C LEU A 131 0.67 -0.50 12.61
N PRO A 132 0.25 0.76 12.79
CA PRO A 132 -1.10 1.20 12.45
C PRO A 132 -1.54 0.87 11.02
N ILE A 133 -0.66 1.06 10.03
CA ILE A 133 -0.94 0.73 8.62
C ILE A 133 -1.19 -0.78 8.47
N SER A 134 -0.31 -1.61 9.03
CA SER A 134 -0.46 -3.07 8.99
C SER A 134 -1.76 -3.52 9.66
N THR A 135 -2.07 -2.99 10.84
CA THR A 135 -3.31 -3.28 11.55
C THR A 135 -4.55 -2.88 10.76
N ALA A 136 -4.58 -1.66 10.20
CA ALA A 136 -5.70 -1.20 9.38
C ALA A 136 -5.87 -2.05 8.10
N ALA A 137 -4.77 -2.42 7.44
CA ALA A 137 -4.81 -3.30 6.27
C ALA A 137 -5.38 -4.69 6.60
N ASN A 138 -4.99 -5.26 7.75
CA ASN A 138 -5.54 -6.53 8.21
C ASN A 138 -7.05 -6.43 8.49
N HIS A 139 -7.51 -5.34 9.09
CA HIS A 139 -8.95 -5.14 9.30
C HIS A 139 -9.72 -5.04 7.98
N VAL A 140 -9.19 -4.33 6.97
CA VAL A 140 -9.81 -4.30 5.63
C VAL A 140 -9.92 -5.70 5.03
N LEU A 141 -8.88 -6.53 5.16
CA LEU A 141 -8.91 -7.91 4.67
C LEU A 141 -9.93 -8.77 5.41
N ILE A 142 -10.07 -8.58 6.72
CA ILE A 142 -11.09 -9.26 7.53
C ILE A 142 -12.49 -8.84 7.09
N ASP A 143 -12.75 -7.54 6.92
CA ASP A 143 -14.05 -7.03 6.44
C ASP A 143 -14.43 -7.64 5.09
N MET A 144 -13.46 -7.73 4.18
CA MET A 144 -13.65 -8.35 2.86
C MET A 144 -13.95 -9.85 2.97
N LEU A 145 -13.20 -10.57 3.81
CA LEU A 145 -13.42 -12.00 4.04
C LEU A 145 -14.80 -12.26 4.67
N GLU A 146 -15.22 -11.44 5.62
CA GLU A 146 -16.55 -11.54 6.25
C GLU A 146 -17.67 -11.31 5.23
N ALA A 147 -17.52 -10.34 4.32
CA ALA A 147 -18.47 -10.11 3.24
C ALA A 147 -18.59 -11.34 2.31
N GLU A 148 -17.47 -11.91 1.88
CA GLU A 148 -17.43 -13.11 1.02
C GLU A 148 -18.06 -14.34 1.74
N VAL A 149 -17.74 -14.53 3.02
CA VAL A 149 -18.33 -15.61 3.82
C VAL A 149 -19.84 -15.44 3.97
N ASN A 150 -20.33 -14.21 4.15
CA ASN A 150 -21.75 -13.93 4.24
C ASN A 150 -22.47 -14.16 2.90
N GLU A 151 -21.85 -13.82 1.77
CA GLU A 151 -22.38 -14.16 0.45
C GLU A 151 -22.45 -15.68 0.26
N ALA A 152 -21.39 -16.42 0.59
CA ALA A 152 -21.36 -17.88 0.52
C ALA A 152 -22.45 -18.52 1.40
N LYS A 153 -22.65 -18.02 2.64
CA LYS A 153 -23.76 -18.46 3.50
C LYS A 153 -25.12 -18.19 2.86
N GLY A 154 -25.30 -17.03 2.22
CA GLY A 154 -26.52 -16.69 1.50
C GLY A 154 -26.80 -17.65 0.33
N LEU A 155 -25.77 -18.05 -0.41
CA LEU A 155 -25.88 -19.04 -1.48
C LEU A 155 -26.23 -20.43 -0.93
N ILE A 156 -25.59 -20.87 0.16
CA ILE A 156 -25.90 -22.16 0.80
C ILE A 156 -27.37 -22.20 1.26
N HIS A 157 -27.87 -21.13 1.88
CA HIS A 157 -29.28 -21.05 2.28
C HIS A 157 -30.26 -21.17 1.10
N ARG A 158 -29.85 -20.79 -0.11
CA ARG A 158 -30.67 -20.95 -1.33
C ARG A 158 -30.55 -22.34 -1.94
N LEU A 159 -29.36 -22.95 -1.88
CA LEU A 159 -29.10 -24.27 -2.44
C LEU A 159 -29.77 -25.39 -1.63
N VAL A 160 -29.80 -25.30 -0.30
CA VAL A 160 -30.35 -26.35 0.57
C VAL A 160 -31.84 -26.64 0.26
N PRO A 161 -32.75 -25.64 0.18
CA PRO A 161 -34.14 -25.90 -0.19
C PRO A 161 -34.32 -26.44 -1.61
N LEU A 162 -33.46 -26.03 -2.55
CA LEU A 162 -33.49 -26.55 -3.92
C LEU A 162 -33.13 -28.03 -3.95
N MET A 163 -32.10 -28.45 -3.21
CA MET A 163 -31.75 -29.86 -3.06
C MET A 163 -32.90 -30.65 -2.42
N ALA A 164 -33.51 -30.12 -1.35
CA ALA A 164 -34.66 -30.77 -0.71
C ALA A 164 -35.87 -30.91 -1.66
N SER A 165 -36.13 -29.91 -2.51
CA SER A 165 -37.18 -29.97 -3.52
C SER A 165 -36.89 -31.00 -4.61
N ILE A 166 -35.63 -31.14 -5.03
CA ILE A 166 -35.20 -32.16 -6.00
C ILE A 166 -35.40 -33.56 -5.39
N ASP A 167 -34.99 -33.76 -4.13
CA ASP A 167 -35.16 -35.03 -3.43
C ASP A 167 -36.64 -35.40 -3.26
N ALA A 168 -37.50 -34.42 -2.93
CA ALA A 168 -38.95 -34.63 -2.85
C ALA A 168 -39.55 -35.00 -4.21
N GLY A 169 -39.18 -34.31 -5.29
CA GLY A 169 -39.61 -34.66 -6.65
C GLY A 169 -39.16 -36.06 -7.07
N ARG A 170 -37.93 -36.44 -6.71
CA ARG A 170 -37.40 -37.79 -6.94
C ARG A 170 -38.23 -38.86 -6.21
N LEU A 171 -38.59 -38.64 -4.95
CA LEU A 171 -39.43 -39.58 -4.20
C LEU A 171 -40.78 -39.80 -4.88
N VAL A 172 -41.45 -38.72 -5.32
CA VAL A 172 -42.73 -38.82 -6.04
C VAL A 172 -42.60 -39.63 -7.33
N ILE A 173 -41.54 -39.40 -8.12
CA ILE A 173 -41.29 -40.17 -9.35
C ILE A 173 -41.08 -41.65 -9.06
N VAL A 174 -40.32 -41.98 -8.00
CA VAL A 174 -40.08 -43.36 -7.59
C VAL A 174 -41.37 -44.02 -7.11
N GLU A 175 -42.18 -43.35 -6.29
CA GLU A 175 -43.47 -43.86 -5.81
C GLU A 175 -44.47 -44.11 -6.95
N GLU A 176 -44.59 -43.15 -7.87
CA GLU A 176 -45.49 -43.29 -9.02
C GLU A 176 -45.03 -44.41 -9.96
N ASN A 177 -43.72 -44.61 -10.13
CA ASN A 177 -43.19 -45.77 -10.87
C ASN A 177 -43.55 -47.10 -10.20
N HIS A 178 -43.39 -47.21 -8.88
CA HIS A 178 -43.82 -48.40 -8.14
C HIS A 178 -45.32 -48.66 -8.33
N ARG A 179 -46.15 -47.62 -8.33
CA ARG A 179 -47.60 -47.71 -8.57
C ARG A 179 -47.92 -48.19 -9.99
N ILE A 180 -47.32 -47.60 -11.02
CA ILE A 180 -47.51 -47.98 -12.43
C ILE A 180 -47.06 -49.43 -12.67
N THR A 181 -45.94 -49.82 -12.07
CA THR A 181 -45.42 -51.20 -12.13
C THR A 181 -46.36 -52.18 -11.44
N ALA A 182 -46.90 -51.83 -10.27
CA ALA A 182 -47.86 -52.66 -9.53
C ALA A 182 -49.21 -52.81 -10.26
N LEU A 183 -49.61 -51.81 -11.06
CA LEU A 183 -50.84 -51.83 -11.87
C LEU A 183 -50.68 -52.57 -13.22
N GLY A 184 -49.51 -53.15 -13.49
CA GLY A 184 -49.25 -53.91 -14.72
C GLY A 184 -49.14 -53.07 -16.00
N GLN A 185 -49.02 -51.74 -15.88
CA GLN A 185 -48.90 -50.80 -17.01
C GLN A 185 -47.43 -50.41 -17.33
N GLY A 186 -46.48 -51.28 -16.98
CA GLY A 186 -45.05 -50.98 -16.86
C GLY A 186 -44.26 -50.60 -18.12
N HIS A 187 -44.89 -50.35 -19.27
CA HIS A 187 -44.18 -49.93 -20.49
C HIS A 187 -43.88 -48.42 -20.52
N GLY A 188 -44.75 -47.57 -19.95
CA GLY A 188 -44.55 -46.11 -19.94
C GLY A 188 -43.48 -45.62 -18.96
N ALA A 189 -43.32 -46.29 -17.82
CA ALA A 189 -42.36 -45.89 -16.78
C ALA A 189 -40.91 -46.33 -17.10
N GLN A 190 -40.74 -47.43 -17.85
CA GLN A 190 -39.41 -47.91 -18.27
C GLN A 190 -38.73 -46.99 -19.28
N ASP A 191 -39.48 -46.39 -20.22
CA ASP A 191 -38.92 -45.44 -21.19
C ASP A 191 -38.52 -44.11 -20.54
N LEU A 192 -39.27 -43.68 -19.53
CA LEU A 192 -38.96 -42.46 -18.78
C LEU A 192 -37.68 -42.64 -17.94
N PHE A 193 -37.51 -43.80 -17.28
CA PHE A 193 -36.27 -44.13 -16.58
C PHE A 193 -35.07 -44.34 -17.51
N ARG A 194 -35.25 -45.02 -18.65
CA ARG A 194 -34.17 -45.24 -19.62
C ARG A 194 -33.68 -43.91 -20.21
N ARG A 195 -34.57 -42.92 -20.39
CA ARG A 195 -34.19 -41.56 -20.80
C ARG A 195 -33.50 -40.77 -19.69
N LEU A 196 -33.90 -40.94 -18.44
CA LEU A 196 -33.23 -40.31 -17.30
C LEU A 196 -31.83 -40.91 -17.02
N GLU A 197 -31.64 -42.21 -17.27
CA GLU A 197 -30.34 -42.90 -17.18
C GLU A 197 -29.35 -42.47 -18.28
N THR A 198 -29.85 -41.95 -19.41
CA THR A 198 -28.99 -41.41 -20.49
C THR A 198 -28.49 -39.99 -20.22
N ILE A 199 -29.03 -39.29 -19.21
CA ILE A 199 -28.55 -37.97 -18.79
C ILE A 199 -27.26 -38.16 -17.98
N THR A 200 -26.16 -37.55 -18.41
CA THR A 200 -24.84 -37.82 -17.86
C THR A 200 -24.77 -37.43 -16.38
N GLY A 201 -24.41 -38.36 -15.49
CA GLY A 201 -24.29 -38.13 -14.03
C GLY A 201 -25.47 -38.63 -13.18
N THR A 202 -26.59 -39.07 -13.78
CA THR A 202 -27.71 -39.67 -13.02
C THR A 202 -27.42 -41.07 -12.50
N ALA A 203 -26.60 -41.85 -13.20
CA ALA A 203 -26.18 -43.20 -12.78
C ALA A 203 -25.34 -43.18 -11.49
N ASP A 204 -24.50 -42.15 -11.31
CA ASP A 204 -23.66 -41.98 -10.12
C ASP A 204 -24.46 -41.37 -8.94
N MET A 205 -25.42 -40.48 -9.22
CA MET A 205 -26.39 -39.99 -8.22
C MET A 205 -27.33 -41.07 -7.69
N MET A 206 -27.75 -42.02 -8.54
CA MET A 206 -28.57 -43.16 -8.13
C MET A 206 -27.82 -44.11 -7.19
N ARG A 207 -26.48 -44.04 -7.17
CA ARG A 207 -25.60 -44.79 -6.26
C ARG A 207 -25.18 -44.00 -5.01
N GLY A 208 -25.51 -42.71 -4.92
CA GLY A 208 -25.26 -41.87 -3.74
C GLY A 208 -23.94 -41.10 -3.74
N ASP A 209 -23.24 -41.00 -4.87
CA ASP A 209 -22.04 -40.16 -4.98
C ASP A 209 -22.39 -38.69 -5.31
N PRO A 210 -21.63 -37.71 -4.79
CA PRO A 210 -21.90 -36.29 -5.03
C PRO A 210 -21.59 -35.90 -6.48
N ALA A 211 -22.63 -35.68 -7.29
CA ALA A 211 -22.49 -35.39 -8.71
C ALA A 211 -22.32 -33.89 -9.04
N PRO A 212 -21.51 -33.55 -10.05
CA PRO A 212 -21.24 -32.18 -10.47
C PRO A 212 -22.34 -31.59 -11.36
N ASN A 213 -22.72 -30.35 -11.06
CA ASN A 213 -23.44 -29.36 -11.89
C ASN A 213 -24.41 -29.87 -12.98
N LEU A 214 -25.57 -30.40 -12.56
CA LEU A 214 -26.62 -31.01 -13.41
C LEU A 214 -27.73 -30.05 -13.88
N PHE A 215 -27.76 -28.81 -13.41
CA PHE A 215 -28.93 -27.92 -13.60
C PHE A 215 -29.23 -27.55 -15.07
N GLY A 216 -28.23 -27.54 -15.96
CA GLY A 216 -28.40 -27.13 -17.36
C GLY A 216 -29.20 -28.15 -18.19
N GLU A 217 -28.90 -29.44 -18.05
CA GLU A 217 -29.46 -30.48 -18.91
C GLU A 217 -30.89 -30.90 -18.50
N TRP A 218 -31.18 -30.87 -17.19
CA TRP A 218 -32.52 -31.20 -16.68
C TRP A 218 -33.60 -30.23 -17.14
N THR A 219 -33.25 -28.96 -17.28
CA THR A 219 -34.21 -27.92 -17.71
C THR A 219 -34.60 -28.09 -19.17
N GLN A 220 -33.66 -28.53 -20.02
CA GLN A 220 -33.89 -28.77 -21.45
C GLN A 220 -34.81 -29.97 -21.71
N VAL A 221 -34.61 -31.07 -20.98
CA VAL A 221 -35.46 -32.27 -21.10
C VAL A 221 -36.89 -32.01 -20.63
N LEU A 222 -37.07 -31.18 -19.59
CA LEU A 222 -38.40 -30.78 -19.11
C LEU A 222 -39.15 -29.88 -20.10
N GLU A 223 -38.46 -29.04 -20.86
CA GLU A 223 -39.07 -28.22 -21.92
C GLU A 223 -39.47 -29.05 -23.13
N GLU A 224 -38.66 -30.05 -23.51
CA GLU A 224 -38.99 -30.98 -24.60
C GLU A 224 -40.21 -31.85 -24.28
N LEU A 225 -40.39 -32.25 -23.01
CA LEU A 225 -41.58 -32.98 -22.56
C LEU A 225 -42.85 -32.12 -22.55
N LYS A 226 -42.74 -30.81 -22.29
CA LYS A 226 -43.88 -29.88 -22.38
C LYS A 226 -44.29 -29.55 -23.82
N ALA A 227 -43.40 -29.74 -24.79
CA ALA A 227 -43.66 -29.47 -26.19
C ALA A 227 -44.27 -30.66 -26.96
N GLY A 228 -44.48 -31.81 -26.29
CA GLY A 228 -44.90 -33.07 -26.90
C GLY A 228 -46.31 -33.57 -26.52
N GLU A 229 -47.27 -32.67 -26.27
CA GLU A 229 -48.72 -32.97 -26.34
C GLU A 229 -49.30 -32.59 -27.71
#